data_AF-T1BU83-F1
#
_entry.id   AF-T1BU83-F1
#
_cell.length_a   1.000
_cell.length_b   1.000
_cell.length_c   1.000
_cell.angle_alpha   90.00
_cell.angle_beta   90.00
_cell.angle_gamma   90.00
#
_symmetry.space_group_name_H-M   'P 1'
#
loop_
_entity.id
_entity.type
_entity.pdbx_description
1 polymer ?
#
loop_
_entity_poly.entity_id
_entity_poly.type
_entity_poly.pdbx_seq_one_letter_code
_entity_poly.pdbx_strand_id
1 'polypeptide(L)'
;GFLVLFVALNYAEIAGMMPRSGAIVRYPHLTHGGYTGFILGWTYLLSAVTVPAIEAEAVVTYASSYIHGIITPSTSELSWPGGILFGVALMILFFIINYVGIRFLSQFNAFVTGWKFVIPGPDHHLPA
;
A
#
# COMPACT_ATOMS: atom_id res chain seq x y z
N GLY A 1 -10.97 -14.53 -0.42
CA GLY A 1 -12.12 -13.66 -0.07
C GLY A 1 -12.52 -13.80 1.39
N PHE A 2 -13.00 -14.99 1.80
CA PHE A 2 -13.59 -15.20 3.12
C PHE A 2 -12.69 -14.83 4.31
N LEU A 3 -11.40 -15.21 4.30
CA LEU A 3 -10.46 -14.85 5.38
C LEU A 3 -10.20 -13.33 5.46
N VAL A 4 -10.20 -12.64 4.32
CA VAL A 4 -9.98 -11.19 4.26
C VAL A 4 -11.16 -10.44 4.90
N LEU A 5 -12.38 -10.99 4.86
CA LEU A 5 -13.55 -10.39 5.51
C LEU A 5 -13.40 -10.33 7.03
N PHE A 6 -12.89 -11.39 7.67
CA PHE A 6 -12.67 -11.38 9.12
C PHE A 6 -11.65 -10.31 9.54
N VAL A 7 -10.57 -10.18 8.76
CA VAL A 7 -9.57 -9.13 8.99
C VAL A 7 -10.21 -7.75 8.78
N ALA A 8 -10.94 -7.55 7.68
CA ALA A 8 -11.58 -6.28 7.36
C ALA A 8 -12.61 -5.85 8.44
N LEU A 9 -13.41 -6.78 8.96
CA LEU A 9 -14.40 -6.51 10.02
C LEU A 9 -13.72 -6.07 11.32
N ASN A 10 -12.64 -6.74 11.73
CA ASN A 10 -11.88 -6.34 12.92
C ASN A 10 -11.25 -4.94 12.75
N TYR A 11 -10.68 -4.66 11.57
CA TYR A 11 -10.17 -3.32 11.27
C TYR A 11 -11.27 -2.26 11.24
N ALA A 12 -12.48 -2.59 10.77
CA ALA A 12 -13.63 -1.68 10.77
C ALA A 12 -14.09 -1.33 12.20
N GLU A 13 -14.14 -2.33 13.09
CA GLU A 13 -14.47 -2.14 14.51
C GLU A 13 -13.45 -1.21 15.21
N ILE A 14 -12.15 -1.49 15.05
CA ILE A 14 -11.09 -0.69 15.66
C ILE A 14 -11.06 0.73 15.08
N ALA A 15 -11.28 0.89 13.77
CA ALA A 15 -11.33 2.20 13.13
C ALA A 15 -12.47 3.09 13.65
N GLY A 16 -13.60 2.50 14.04
CA GLY A 16 -14.72 3.21 14.67
C GLY A 16 -14.44 3.60 16.12
N MET A 17 -13.80 2.72 16.91
CA MET A 17 -13.56 2.95 18.33
C MET A 17 -12.41 3.93 18.61
N MET A 18 -11.34 3.89 17.81
CA MET A 18 -10.15 4.72 17.99
C MET A 18 -9.73 5.34 16.66
N PRO A 19 -10.25 6.51 16.27
CA PRO A 19 -9.87 7.15 15.02
C PRO A 19 -8.52 7.88 15.16
N ARG A 20 -7.42 7.13 15.22
CA ARG A 20 -6.05 7.68 15.28
C ARG A 20 -5.24 7.24 14.06
N SER A 21 -4.37 8.12 13.58
CA SER A 21 -3.42 7.79 12.51
C SER A 21 -2.39 6.74 12.98
N GLY A 22 -1.91 5.93 12.03
CA GLY A 22 -0.86 4.95 12.28
C GLY A 22 -1.33 3.68 13.00
N ALA A 23 -2.61 3.32 12.86
CA ALA A 23 -3.25 2.16 13.48
C ALA A 23 -2.38 0.89 13.53
N ILE A 24 -1.80 0.51 12.39
CA ILE A 24 -0.99 -0.72 12.20
C ILE A 24 0.20 -0.79 13.16
N VAL A 25 0.82 0.34 13.50
CA VAL A 25 1.98 0.39 14.40
C VAL A 25 1.54 0.75 15.81
N ARG A 26 0.59 1.68 15.93
CA ARG A 26 0.19 2.30 17.19
C ARG A 26 -0.63 1.37 18.08
N TYR A 27 -1.60 0.62 17.54
CA TYR A 27 -2.44 -0.24 18.37
C TYR A 27 -1.68 -1.45 18.93
N PRO A 28 -0.80 -2.10 18.16
CA PRO A 28 0.08 -3.13 18.70
C PRO A 28 1.08 -2.57 19.71
N HIS A 29 1.58 -1.35 19.51
CA HIS A 29 2.42 -0.67 20.51
C HIS A 29 1.68 -0.45 21.84
N LEU A 30 0.40 -0.08 21.80
CA LEU A 30 -0.41 0.15 23.00
C LEU A 30 -0.73 -1.16 23.76
N THR A 31 -0.87 -2.28 23.05
CA THR A 31 -1.28 -3.57 23.62
C THR A 31 -0.12 -4.48 23.99
N HIS A 32 0.94 -4.49 23.18
CA HIS A 32 2.09 -5.41 23.28
C HIS A 32 3.42 -4.67 23.50
N GLY A 33 3.39 -3.35 23.71
CA GLY A 33 4.55 -2.54 24.05
C GLY A 33 5.44 -2.12 22.87
N GLY A 34 6.51 -1.39 23.19
CA GLY A 34 7.38 -0.72 22.23
C GLY A 34 8.06 -1.63 21.20
N TYR A 35 8.48 -2.82 21.61
CA TYR A 35 9.19 -3.76 20.75
C TYR A 35 8.31 -4.28 19.60
N THR A 36 7.04 -4.62 19.90
CA THR A 36 6.07 -5.07 18.89
C THR A 36 5.73 -3.95 17.91
N GLY A 37 5.55 -2.73 18.41
CA GLY A 37 5.36 -1.56 17.56
C GLY A 37 6.56 -1.32 16.62
N PHE A 38 7.78 -1.47 17.14
CA PHE A 38 9.00 -1.34 16.34
C PHE A 38 9.06 -2.36 15.21
N ILE A 39 8.83 -3.66 15.50
CA ILE A 39 8.85 -4.71 14.48
C ILE A 39 7.82 -4.40 13.39
N LEU A 40 6.57 -4.09 13.76
CA LEU A 40 5.52 -3.82 12.78
C LEU A 40 5.78 -2.56 11.96
N GLY A 41 6.39 -1.53 12.56
CA GLY A 41 6.84 -0.34 11.83
C GLY A 41 7.87 -0.69 10.76
N TRP A 42 8.85 -1.54 11.09
CA TRP A 42 9.83 -2.02 10.12
C TRP A 42 9.23 -2.92 9.05
N THR A 43 8.33 -3.83 9.41
CA THR A 43 7.66 -4.68 8.42
C THR A 43 6.80 -3.85 7.47
N TYR A 44 6.13 -2.82 7.98
CA TYR A 44 5.37 -1.87 7.17
C TYR A 44 6.27 -1.08 6.21
N LEU A 45 7.43 -0.60 6.69
CA LEU A 45 8.42 0.06 5.84
C LEU A 45 8.90 -0.86 4.71
N LEU A 46 9.30 -2.09 5.05
CA LEU A 46 9.77 -3.07 4.07
C LEU A 46 8.69 -3.38 3.04
N SER A 47 7.45 -3.58 3.48
CA SER A 47 6.30 -3.78 2.60
C SER A 47 6.12 -2.60 1.63
N ALA A 48 6.21 -1.36 2.12
CA ALA A 48 6.07 -0.19 1.27
C ALA A 48 7.21 -0.03 0.24
N VAL A 49 8.45 -0.36 0.62
CA VAL A 49 9.63 -0.23 -0.26
C VAL A 49 9.67 -1.33 -1.33
N THR A 50 9.10 -2.51 -1.07
CA THR A 50 9.09 -3.61 -2.04
C THR A 50 8.05 -3.45 -3.14
N VAL A 51 7.00 -2.63 -2.94
CA VAL A 51 5.90 -2.48 -3.92
C VAL A 51 6.39 -2.13 -5.33
N PRO A 52 7.20 -1.07 -5.55
CA PRO A 52 7.65 -0.74 -6.91
C PRO A 52 8.47 -1.86 -7.57
N ALA A 53 9.22 -2.63 -6.76
CA ALA A 53 10.02 -3.75 -7.25
C ALA A 53 9.16 -4.92 -7.71
N ILE A 54 8.13 -5.26 -6.95
CA ILE A 54 7.19 -6.32 -7.30
C ILE A 54 6.40 -5.93 -8.57
N GLU A 55 5.99 -4.66 -8.69
CA GLU A 55 5.30 -4.17 -9.90
C GLU A 55 6.21 -4.24 -11.13
N ALA A 56 7.47 -3.80 -11.01
CA ALA A 56 8.45 -3.89 -12.09
C ALA A 56 8.74 -5.34 -12.50
N GLU A 57 8.93 -6.23 -11.52
CA GLU A 57 9.15 -7.67 -11.76
C GLU A 57 7.96 -8.31 -12.47
N ALA A 58 6.74 -8.01 -12.03
CA ALA A 58 5.52 -8.52 -12.66
C ALA A 58 5.42 -8.07 -14.13
N VAL A 59 5.73 -6.81 -14.42
CA VAL A 59 5.74 -6.30 -15.80
C VAL A 59 6.83 -6.95 -16.63
N VAL A 60 8.05 -7.08 -16.12
CA VAL A 60 9.16 -7.72 -16.86
C VAL A 60 8.84 -9.19 -17.14
N THR A 61 8.30 -9.91 -16.15
CA THR A 61 7.88 -11.30 -16.29
C THR A 61 6.79 -11.45 -17.35
N TYR A 62 5.77 -10.59 -17.31
CA TYR A 62 4.71 -10.59 -18.30
C TYR A 62 5.24 -10.21 -19.69
N ALA A 63 6.10 -9.20 -19.77
CA ALA A 63 6.71 -8.70 -21.00
C ALA A 63 7.61 -9.73 -21.68
N SER A 64 8.25 -10.60 -20.90
CA SER A 64 9.11 -11.66 -21.44
C SER A 64 8.38 -12.65 -22.35
N SER A 65 7.05 -12.75 -22.24
CA SER A 65 6.24 -13.61 -23.10
C SER A 65 6.13 -13.11 -24.55
N TYR A 66 6.35 -11.82 -24.80
CA TYR A 66 6.23 -11.21 -26.14
C TYR A 66 7.47 -10.38 -26.56
N ILE A 67 8.31 -9.94 -25.63
CA ILE A 67 9.59 -9.26 -25.92
C ILE A 67 10.76 -10.18 -25.57
N HIS A 68 11.43 -10.68 -26.60
CA HIS A 68 12.66 -11.44 -26.45
C HIS A 68 13.84 -10.51 -26.17
N GLY A 69 14.74 -10.93 -25.26
CA GLY A 69 15.97 -10.19 -24.93
C GLY A 69 15.92 -9.34 -23.65
N ILE A 70 14.78 -9.29 -22.94
CA ILE A 70 14.69 -8.64 -21.62
C ILE A 70 15.13 -9.60 -20.50
N ILE A 71 14.77 -10.89 -20.63
CA ILE A 71 15.13 -11.95 -19.68
C ILE A 71 15.97 -13.00 -20.42
N THR A 72 17.00 -13.50 -19.76
CA THR A 72 17.83 -14.62 -20.23
C THR A 72 17.04 -15.92 -20.09
N PRO A 73 16.73 -16.64 -21.19
CA PRO A 73 15.83 -17.81 -21.15
C PRO A 73 16.33 -18.98 -20.30
N SER A 74 17.64 -19.07 -20.07
CA SER A 74 18.27 -20.16 -19.31
C SER A 74 18.29 -19.94 -17.80
N THR A 75 18.32 -18.70 -17.33
CA THR A 75 18.46 -18.37 -15.90
C THR A 75 17.27 -17.59 -15.34
N SER A 76 16.33 -17.14 -16.18
CA SER A 76 15.23 -16.24 -15.80
C SER A 76 15.71 -14.91 -15.19
N GLU A 77 16.96 -14.52 -15.44
CA GLU A 77 17.55 -13.28 -14.97
C GLU A 77 17.41 -12.17 -16.02
N LEU A 78 17.39 -10.90 -15.59
CA LEU A 78 17.43 -9.78 -16.53
C LEU A 78 18.69 -9.85 -17.40
N SER A 79 18.48 -9.77 -18.71
CA SER A 79 19.58 -9.80 -19.68
C SER A 79 20.48 -8.58 -19.53
N TRP A 80 21.80 -8.79 -19.55
CA TRP A 80 22.77 -7.71 -19.50
C TRP A 80 23.11 -7.21 -20.92
N PRO A 81 23.21 -5.88 -21.16
CA PRO A 81 22.90 -4.76 -20.25
C PRO A 81 21.45 -4.25 -20.38
N GLY A 82 20.77 -4.57 -21.48
CA GLY A 82 19.49 -3.93 -21.85
C GLY A 82 18.32 -4.29 -20.95
N GLY A 83 18.21 -5.55 -20.53
CA GLY A 83 17.18 -6.00 -19.59
C GLY A 83 17.32 -5.31 -18.24
N ILE A 84 18.54 -5.18 -17.72
CA ILE A 84 18.83 -4.46 -16.46
C ILE A 84 18.43 -2.98 -16.56
N LEU A 85 18.84 -2.29 -17.63
CA LEU A 85 18.47 -0.88 -17.83
C LEU A 85 16.95 -0.70 -17.92
N PHE A 86 16.26 -1.60 -18.61
CA PHE A 86 14.81 -1.60 -18.70
C PHE A 86 14.14 -1.83 -17.33
N GLY A 87 14.62 -2.80 -16.55
CA GLY A 87 14.13 -3.06 -15.20
C GLY A 87 14.32 -1.88 -14.25
N VAL A 88 15.50 -1.23 -14.28
CA VAL A 88 15.77 -0.02 -13.49
C VAL A 88 14.86 1.14 -13.91
N ALA A 89 14.64 1.32 -15.22
CA ALA A 89 13.74 2.35 -15.72
C ALA A 89 12.29 2.12 -15.26
N LEU A 90 11.81 0.87 -15.30
CA LEU A 90 10.49 0.51 -14.77
C LEU A 90 10.39 0.72 -13.26
N MET A 91 11.42 0.36 -12.50
CA MET A 91 11.49 0.62 -11.06
C MET A 91 11.32 2.11 -10.72
N ILE A 92 12.05 2.98 -11.44
CA ILE A 92 11.95 4.43 -11.26
C ILE A 92 10.56 4.93 -11.64
N LEU A 93 10.01 4.43 -12.75
CA LEU A 93 8.66 4.78 -13.20
C LEU A 93 7.60 4.42 -12.15
N PHE A 94 7.62 3.17 -11.66
CA PHE A 94 6.68 2.71 -10.64
C PHE A 94 6.85 3.44 -9.32
N PHE A 95 8.09 3.77 -8.92
CA PHE A 95 8.32 4.61 -7.75
C PHE A 95 7.64 5.99 -7.90
N ILE A 96 7.78 6.66 -9.05
CA ILE A 96 7.14 7.95 -9.31
C ILE A 96 5.61 7.81 -9.27
N ILE A 97 5.07 6.76 -9.92
CA ILE A 97 3.62 6.48 -9.94
C ILE A 97 3.11 6.26 -8.50
N ASN A 98 3.79 5.44 -7.71
CA ASN A 98 3.42 5.17 -6.32
C ASN A 98 3.47 6.46 -5.48
N TYR A 99 4.53 7.26 -5.63
CA TYR A 99 4.68 8.51 -4.90
C TYR A 99 3.56 9.52 -5.21
N VAL A 100 3.26 9.72 -6.50
CA VAL A 100 2.19 10.64 -6.93
C VAL A 100 0.82 10.07 -6.56
N GLY A 101 0.63 8.75 -6.66
CA GLY A 101 -0.60 8.06 -6.30
C GLY A 101 -0.99 8.29 -4.85
N ILE A 102 -0.03 8.19 -3.92
CA ILE A 102 -0.27 8.49 -2.49
C ILE A 102 -0.75 9.93 -2.30
N ARG A 103 -0.15 10.89 -3.00
CA ARG A 103 -0.53 12.30 -2.92
C ARG A 103 -1.94 12.55 -3.47
N PHE A 104 -2.31 11.86 -4.55
CA PHE A 104 -3.65 11.92 -5.11
C PHE A 104 -4.70 11.30 -4.17
N LEU A 105 -4.41 10.12 -3.62
CA LEU A 105 -5.29 9.42 -2.67
C LEU A 105 -5.54 10.25 -1.41
N SER A 106 -4.52 10.93 -0.89
CA SER A 106 -4.67 11.81 0.27
C SER A 106 -5.65 12.96 -0.03
N GLN A 107 -5.54 13.58 -1.21
CA GLN A 107 -6.46 14.65 -1.64
C GLN A 107 -7.87 14.12 -1.88
N PHE A 108 -8.02 12.95 -2.49
CA PHE A 108 -9.33 12.32 -2.69
C PHE A 108 -10.00 11.98 -1.35
N ASN A 109 -9.24 11.48 -0.37
CA ASN A 109 -9.76 11.22 0.97
C ASN A 109 -10.22 12.51 1.67
N ALA A 110 -9.51 13.62 1.47
CA ALA A 110 -9.95 14.92 1.96
C ALA A 110 -11.26 15.37 1.29
N PHE A 111 -11.39 15.17 -0.03
CA PHE A 111 -12.62 15.45 -0.78
C PHE A 111 -13.80 14.59 -0.27
N VAL A 112 -13.63 13.28 -0.13
CA VAL A 112 -14.66 12.36 0.39
C VAL A 112 -15.06 12.73 1.81
N THR A 113 -14.10 13.09 2.65
CA THR A 113 -14.38 13.58 4.01
C THR A 113 -15.16 14.89 3.98
N GLY A 114 -14.82 15.82 3.08
CA GLY A 114 -15.59 17.05 2.85
C GLY A 114 -17.03 16.78 2.39
N TRP A 115 -17.21 15.85 1.45
CA TRP A 115 -18.52 15.42 0.98
C TRP A 115 -19.40 14.86 2.11
N LYS A 116 -18.80 14.15 3.08
CA LYS A 116 -19.51 13.66 4.27
C LYS A 116 -20.05 14.76 5.19
N PHE A 117 -19.51 15.99 5.13
CA PHE A 117 -20.07 17.13 5.88
C PHE A 117 -21.25 17.80 5.17
N VAL A 118 -21.32 17.67 3.83
CA VAL A 118 -22.42 18.22 3.03
C VAL A 118 -23.67 17.35 3.12
N ILE A 119 -23.51 16.04 3.31
CA ILE A 119 -24.61 15.13 3.64
C ILE A 119 -24.89 15.25 5.14
N PRO A 120 -26.06 15.76 5.57
CA PRO A 120 -26.42 15.79 6.99
C PRO A 120 -26.51 14.35 7.50
N GLY A 121 -25.65 13.97 8.43
CA GLY A 121 -25.87 12.81 9.28
C GLY A 121 -26.92 13.20 10.32
N PRO A 122 -27.93 12.35 10.60
CA PRO A 122 -29.05 12.71 11.48
C PRO A 122 -28.54 13.29 12.79
N ASP A 123 -28.89 14.55 12.98
CA ASP A 123 -28.76 15.35 14.17
C ASP A 123 -29.48 14.62 15.32
N HIS A 124 -28.75 13.78 16.06
CA HIS A 124 -29.17 13.39 17.40
C HIS A 124 -28.84 14.54 18.37
N HIS A 125 -29.57 15.63 18.20
CA HIS A 125 -30.00 16.43 19.34
C HIS A 125 -30.90 15.53 20.20
N LEU A 126 -30.32 14.86 21.19
CA LEU A 126 -31.07 14.48 22.39
C LEU A 126 -30.57 15.39 23.53
N PRO A 127 -31.41 16.29 24.04
CA PRO A 127 -31.06 17.15 25.17
C PRO A 127 -30.97 16.36 26.49
N ALA A 128 -30.02 16.82 27.32
CA ALA A 128 -29.81 16.69 28.78
C ALA A 128 -30.32 15.42 29.51
#